data_AF-X0VJG8-F1
#
_entry.id   AF-X0VJG8-F1
#
_cell.length_a   1.000
_cell.length_b   1.000
_cell.length_c   1.000
_cell.angle_alpha   90.00
_cell.angle_beta   90.00
_cell.angle_gamma   90.00
#
_symmetry.space_group_name_H-M   'P 1'
#
loop_
_entity.id
_entity.type
_entity.pdbx_description
1 polymer ?
#
loop_
_entity_poly.entity_id
_entity_poly.type
_entity_poly.pdbx_seq_one_letter_code
_entity_poly.pdbx_strand_id
1 'polypeptide(L)'
;MKNLYGIDINLTSERQKLMEGGWEYHRMKSMIQNIKKEDIVFDVGAEQGDMSVLLAKRAKGIVLFEPSPMMWPHIKNNFESNNI
;
A
#
# COMPACT_ATOMS: atom_id res chain seq x y z
N MET A 1 -4.57 12.26 6.85
CA MET A 1 -4.91 10.82 6.95
C MET A 1 -6.27 10.59 6.33
N LYS A 2 -6.41 9.51 5.55
CA LYS A 2 -7.66 9.10 4.92
C LYS A 2 -7.98 7.66 5.33
N ASN A 3 -9.23 7.39 5.67
CA ASN A 3 -9.71 6.06 5.94
C ASN A 3 -10.16 5.38 4.64
N LEU A 4 -9.46 4.34 4.21
CA LEU A 4 -9.82 3.51 3.07
C LEU A 4 -10.21 2.13 3.59
N TYR A 5 -11.51 1.81 3.51
CA TYR A 5 -12.05 0.51 3.95
C TYR A 5 -11.70 0.15 5.40
N GLY A 6 -11.65 1.13 6.30
CA GLY A 6 -11.29 0.93 7.70
C GLY A 6 -9.78 1.00 7.98
N ILE A 7 -8.95 1.33 6.98
CA ILE A 7 -7.50 1.45 7.12
C ILE A 7 -7.09 2.92 6.97
N ASP A 8 -6.44 3.46 8.00
CA ASP A 8 -5.92 4.83 7.96
C ASP A 8 -4.55 4.88 7.27
N ILE A 9 -4.51 5.64 6.17
CA ILE A 9 -3.29 5.85 5.39
C ILE A 9 -2.93 7.34 5.32
N ASN A 10 -1.63 7.59 5.23
CA ASN A 10 -1.02 8.88 5.04
C ASN A 10 -0.29 8.92 3.69
N LEU A 11 -0.97 9.42 2.67
CA LEU A 11 -0.44 9.68 1.33
C LEU A 11 -0.78 11.11 0.92
N THR A 12 -0.09 11.64 -0.10
CA THR A 12 -0.40 12.95 -0.69
C THR A 12 -1.82 12.96 -1.27
N SER A 13 -2.45 14.14 -1.37
CA SER A 13 -3.82 14.28 -1.88
C SER A 13 -3.96 13.79 -3.33
N GLU A 14 -2.92 13.94 -4.15
CA GLU A 14 -2.89 13.44 -5.53
C GLU A 14 -2.94 11.91 -5.58
N ARG A 15 -2.13 11.25 -4.75
CA ARG A 15 -2.12 9.78 -4.64
C ARG A 15 -3.42 9.24 -4.05
N GLN A 16 -4.02 9.95 -3.11
CA GLN A 16 -5.34 9.59 -2.59
C GLN A 16 -6.43 9.62 -3.68
N LYS A 17 -6.34 10.55 -4.65
CA LYS A 17 -7.28 10.61 -5.78
C LYS A 17 -7.12 9.45 -6.75
N LEU A 18 -5.90 8.96 -6.97
CA LEU A 18 -5.67 7.76 -7.77
C LEU A 18 -6.42 6.55 -7.20
N MET A 19 -6.55 6.50 -5.87
CA MET A 19 -7.26 5.44 -5.15
C MET A 19 -8.79 5.61 -5.10
N GLU A 20 -9.36 6.70 -5.63
CA GLU A 20 -10.80 7.00 -5.57
C GLU A 20 -11.59 6.51 -6.78
N GLY A 21 -10.93 6.09 -7.86
CA GLY A 21 -11.62 5.66 -9.07
C GLY A 21 -10.76 4.79 -9.99
N GLY A 22 -11.37 4.37 -11.10
CA GLY A 22 -10.71 3.60 -12.12
C GLY A 22 -10.26 2.20 -11.66
N TRP A 23 -9.30 1.64 -12.40
CA TRP A 23 -8.80 0.28 -12.18
C TRP A 23 -8.08 0.13 -10.83
N GLU A 24 -7.42 1.17 -10.35
CA GLU A 24 -6.73 1.25 -9.05
C GLU A 24 -7.70 0.99 -7.89
N TYR A 25 -8.86 1.65 -7.90
CA TYR A 25 -9.91 1.47 -6.90
C TYR A 25 -10.42 0.02 -6.86
N HIS A 26 -10.74 -0.54 -8.02
CA HIS A 26 -11.26 -1.91 -8.09
C HIS A 26 -10.22 -2.95 -7.66
N ARG A 27 -8.96 -2.74 -8.05
CA ARG A 27 -7.81 -3.56 -7.62
C ARG A 27 -7.66 -3.53 -6.10
N MET A 28 -7.60 -2.33 -5.51
CA MET A 28 -7.48 -2.13 -4.06
C MET A 28 -8.64 -2.77 -3.31
N LYS A 29 -9.89 -2.53 -3.75
CA LYS A 29 -11.09 -3.12 -3.14
C LYS A 29 -11.01 -4.63 -3.10
N SER A 30 -10.66 -5.25 -4.22
CA SER A 30 -10.51 -6.71 -4.32
C SER A 30 -9.43 -7.23 -3.36
N MET A 31 -8.26 -6.59 -3.32
CA MET A 31 -7.16 -6.98 -2.43
C MET A 31 -7.58 -6.92 -0.95
N ILE A 32 -8.19 -5.83 -0.49
CA ILE A 32 -8.61 -5.67 0.92
C ILE A 32 -9.67 -6.70 1.34
N GLN A 33 -10.56 -7.07 0.42
CA GLN A 33 -11.61 -8.06 0.66
C GLN A 33 -11.07 -9.49 0.77
N ASN A 34 -9.99 -9.82 0.06
CA ASN A 34 -9.49 -11.18 -0.02
C ASN A 34 -8.26 -11.45 0.86
N ILE A 35 -7.43 -10.43 1.12
CA ILE A 35 -6.26 -10.54 1.99
C ILE A 35 -6.71 -10.47 3.45
N LYS A 36 -6.24 -11.44 4.25
CA LYS A 36 -6.59 -11.62 5.66
C LYS A 36 -5.45 -11.21 6.57
N LYS A 37 -5.74 -11.04 7.86
CA LYS A 37 -4.76 -10.56 8.85
C LYS A 37 -3.66 -11.57 9.14
N GLU A 38 -3.86 -12.83 8.75
CA GLU A 38 -2.95 -13.94 8.97
C GLU A 38 -1.99 -14.14 7.79
N ASP A 39 -2.29 -13.53 6.64
CA ASP A 39 -1.54 -13.71 5.40
C ASP A 39 -0.19 -12.99 5.42
N ILE A 40 0.78 -13.54 4.69
CA ILE A 40 2.03 -12.86 4.32
C ILE A 40 1.92 -12.49 2.84
N VAL A 41 2.03 -11.20 2.54
CA VAL A 41 1.91 -10.69 1.17
C VAL A 41 3.29 -10.54 0.54
N PHE A 42 3.43 -10.95 -0.72
CA PHE A 42 4.61 -10.70 -1.55
C PHE A 42 4.22 -9.66 -2.60
N ASP A 43 4.75 -8.45 -2.49
CA ASP A 43 4.46 -7.34 -3.40
C ASP A 43 5.61 -7.16 -4.38
N VAL A 44 5.39 -7.57 -5.63
CA VAL A 44 6.40 -7.61 -6.69
C VAL A 44 6.20 -6.43 -7.63
N GLY A 45 7.22 -5.58 -7.75
CA GLY A 45 7.09 -4.27 -8.39
C GLY A 45 6.45 -3.27 -7.44
N ALA A 46 7.01 -3.15 -6.22
CA ALA A 46 6.44 -2.32 -5.17
C ALA A 46 6.44 -0.81 -5.51
N GLU A 47 7.19 -0.39 -6.53
CA GLU A 47 7.32 1.00 -6.97
C GLU A 47 7.60 1.92 -5.77
N GLN A 48 6.79 2.96 -5.56
CA GLN A 48 6.96 3.91 -4.46
C GLN A 48 6.41 3.38 -3.12
N GLY A 49 5.78 2.21 -3.08
CA GLY A 49 5.27 1.58 -1.86
C GLY A 49 3.87 2.05 -1.42
N ASP A 50 3.14 2.77 -2.27
CA ASP A 50 1.81 3.32 -1.92
C ASP A 50 0.79 2.22 -1.60
N MET A 51 0.74 1.17 -2.43
CA MET A 51 -0.11 0.00 -2.18
C MET A 51 0.46 -0.87 -1.06
N SER A 52 1.79 -1.02 -1.01
CA SER A 52 2.47 -1.86 -0.04
C SER A 52 2.19 -1.45 1.41
N VAL A 53 2.12 -0.14 1.69
CA VAL A 53 1.74 0.38 3.02
C VAL A 53 0.32 -0.05 3.41
N LEU A 54 -0.62 0.02 2.47
CA LEU A 54 -2.00 -0.37 2.72
C LEU A 54 -2.09 -1.88 3.00
N LEU A 55 -1.36 -2.68 2.23
CA LEU A 55 -1.29 -4.14 2.41
C LEU A 55 -0.58 -4.52 3.73
N ALA A 56 0.46 -3.79 4.11
CA ALA A 56 1.16 -3.97 5.38
C ALA A 56 0.27 -3.72 6.60
N LYS A 57 -0.68 -2.77 6.52
CA LYS A 57 -1.69 -2.56 7.57
C LYS A 57 -2.80 -3.62 7.58
N ARG A 58 -3.01 -4.30 6.46
CA ARG A 58 -4.09 -5.29 6.29
C ARG A 58 -3.68 -6.70 6.71
N ALA A 59 -2.46 -7.10 6.36
CA ALA A 59 -1.92 -8.45 6.47
C ALA A 59 -1.04 -8.63 7.72
N LYS A 60 -0.59 -9.86 7.98
CA LYS A 60 0.35 -10.16 9.08
C LYS A 60 1.72 -9.55 8.84
N GLY A 61 2.12 -9.52 7.58
CA GLY A 61 3.41 -9.01 7.13
C GLY A 61 3.47 -8.94 5.61
N ILE A 62 4.51 -8.27 5.12
CA ILE A 62 4.73 -8.05 3.69
C ILE A 62 6.21 -8.21 3.34
N VAL A 63 6.49 -8.71 2.15
CA VAL A 63 7.82 -8.75 1.53
C VAL A 63 7.74 -7.98 0.22
N LEU A 64 8.62 -6.99 0.05
CA LEU A 64 8.61 -6.11 -1.11
C LEU A 64 9.77 -6.48 -2.04
N PHE A 65 9.48 -6.55 -3.34
CA PHE A 65 10.47 -6.66 -4.39
C PHE A 65 10.38 -5.43 -5.27
N GLU A 66 11.44 -4.62 -5.30
CA GLU A 66 11.54 -3.45 -6.16
C GLU A 66 12.95 -3.41 -6.76
N PRO A 67 13.11 -3.66 -8.07
CA PRO A 67 14.43 -3.71 -8.69
C PRO A 67 15.10 -2.34 -8.82
N SER A 68 14.35 -1.24 -8.80
CA SER A 68 14.88 0.11 -8.94
C SER A 68 15.31 0.66 -7.58
N PRO A 69 16.62 0.81 -7.31
CA PRO A 69 17.10 1.39 -6.05
C PRO A 69 16.67 2.85 -5.86
N MET A 70 16.27 3.53 -6.93
CA MET A 70 15.73 4.89 -6.87
C MET A 70 14.41 4.96 -6.11
N MET A 71 13.66 3.85 -6.05
CA MET A 71 12.35 3.82 -5.38
C MET A 71 12.46 3.49 -3.89
N TRP A 72 13.54 2.86 -3.43
CA TRP A 72 13.66 2.42 -2.03
C TRP A 72 13.56 3.55 -1.00
N PRO A 73 14.12 4.75 -1.21
CA PRO A 73 13.91 5.86 -0.29
C PRO A 73 12.44 6.29 -0.20
N HIS A 74 11.70 6.22 -1.32
CA HIS A 74 10.27 6.54 -1.35
C HIS A 74 9.46 5.50 -0.59
N ILE A 75 9.75 4.20 -0.77
CA ILE A 75 9.15 3.11 -0.01
C ILE A 75 9.37 3.34 1.49
N LYS A 76 10.62 3.56 1.89
CA LYS A 76 10.98 3.82 3.29
C LYS A 76 10.19 5.00 3.86
N ASN A 77 10.20 6.14 3.16
CA ASN A 77 9.48 7.34 3.60
C ASN A 77 7.97 7.12 3.72
N ASN A 78 7.38 6.35 2.80
CA ASN A 78 5.97 5.99 2.85
C ASN A 78 5.64 5.11 4.06
N PHE A 79 6.47 4.12 4.38
CA PHE A 79 6.32 3.28 5.57
C PHE A 79 6.46 4.09 6.87
N GLU A 80 7.51 4.90 6.98
CA GLU A 80 7.76 5.77 8.13
C GLU A 80 6.60 6.76 8.35
N SER A 81 6.10 7.39 7.28
CA SER A 81 4.96 8.32 7.35
C SER A 81 3.64 7.66 7.78
N ASN A 82 3.59 6.33 7.76
CA ASN A 82 2.43 5.51 8.10
C ASN A 82 2.61 4.69 9.38
N ASN A 83 3.74 4.86 10.08
CA ASN A 83 4.14 4.14 11.29
C ASN A 83 4.17 2.62 11.11
N ILE A 84 4.77 2.17 10.00
CA ILE A 84 5.05 0.75 9.73
C ILE A 84 6.56 0.52 9.76
#